data_AF-A0A9P6XUQ7-F1
#
_entry.id   AF-A0A9P6XUQ7-F1
#
_cell.length_a   1.000
_cell.length_b   1.000
_cell.length_c   1.000
_cell.angle_alpha   90.00
_cell.angle_beta   90.00
_cell.angle_gamma   90.00
#
_symmetry.space_group_name_H-M   'P 1'
#
loop_
_entity.id
_entity.type
_entity.pdbx_description
1 polymer ?
#
loop_
_entity_poly.entity_id
_entity_poly.type
_entity_poly.pdbx_seq_one_letter_code
_entity_poly.pdbx_strand_id
1 'polypeptide(L)'
;MPDTLLPVLGDGLLTFALALATLIVWLRVRRAATLVLLTHGMLWMLYGLVLIPALDPYASASALMRRVGTRIGPDAELALVAWREQNLLQADRPVREFGFKRPWPEQWHDAGPWLAEAPDKRWLLVLDDAMSPCVDPAKVIDIGVANRNRWQLLPGTAWDPQCHAERAGSTAEED
;
A
#
# COMPACT_ATOMS: atom_id res chain seq x y z
N MET A 1 -6.57 -15.04 -11.08
CA MET A 1 -7.03 -14.73 -9.71
C MET A 1 -6.06 -15.45 -8.79
N PRO A 2 -5.44 -14.78 -7.81
CA PRO A 2 -4.46 -15.41 -6.94
C PRO A 2 -5.06 -16.60 -6.20
N ASP A 3 -4.30 -17.70 -6.11
CA ASP A 3 -4.76 -18.98 -5.59
C ASP A 3 -5.28 -18.90 -4.14
N THR A 4 -4.88 -17.86 -3.41
CA THR A 4 -5.30 -17.60 -2.03
C THR A 4 -6.72 -17.03 -1.92
N LEU A 5 -7.31 -16.45 -2.98
CA LEU A 5 -8.66 -15.87 -2.94
C LEU A 5 -9.76 -16.92 -3.06
N LEU A 6 -9.53 -17.94 -3.91
CA LEU A 6 -10.52 -18.97 -4.21
C LEU A 6 -11.03 -19.73 -2.98
N PRO A 7 -10.18 -20.20 -2.03
CA PRO A 7 -10.69 -20.92 -0.87
C PRO A 7 -11.52 -20.01 0.04
N VAL A 8 -11.07 -18.78 0.32
CA VAL A 8 -11.77 -17.86 1.21
C VAL A 8 -13.15 -17.47 0.67
N LEU A 9 -13.22 -17.13 -0.63
CA LEU A 9 -14.48 -16.79 -1.27
C LEU A 9 -15.39 -18.01 -1.42
N GLY A 10 -14.83 -19.17 -1.78
CA GLY A 10 -15.56 -20.43 -1.90
C GLY A 10 -16.21 -20.84 -0.58
N ASP A 11 -15.42 -20.90 0.49
CA ASP A 11 -15.89 -21.27 1.82
C ASP A 11 -16.94 -20.27 2.34
N GLY A 12 -16.72 -18.96 2.13
CA GLY A 12 -17.69 -17.92 2.48
C GLY A 12 -19.03 -18.07 1.75
N LEU A 13 -19.01 -18.35 0.44
CA LEU A 13 -20.23 -18.54 -0.34
C LEU A 13 -20.96 -19.84 0.02
N LEU A 14 -20.22 -20.93 0.26
CA LEU A 14 -20.79 -22.21 0.66
C LEU A 14 -21.45 -22.12 2.05
N THR A 15 -20.77 -21.51 3.02
CA THR A 15 -21.32 -21.29 4.36
C THR A 15 -22.57 -20.41 4.32
N PHE A 16 -22.55 -19.33 3.52
CA PHE A 16 -23.73 -18.49 3.29
C PHE A 16 -24.90 -19.27 2.67
N ALA A 17 -24.64 -20.07 1.63
CA ALA A 17 -25.67 -20.85 0.95
C ALA A 17 -26.32 -21.90 1.87
N LEU A 18 -25.51 -22.60 2.68
CA LEU A 18 -26.00 -23.55 3.67
C LEU A 18 -26.84 -22.86 4.74
N ALA A 19 -26.38 -21.74 5.30
CA ALA A 19 -27.13 -20.97 6.29
C ALA A 19 -28.45 -20.42 5.73
N LEU A 20 -28.46 -19.99 4.46
CA LEU A 20 -29.67 -19.51 3.81
C LEU A 20 -30.67 -20.67 3.59
N ALA A 21 -30.19 -21.81 3.13
CA ALA A 21 -31.03 -23.00 2.93
C ALA A 21 -31.68 -23.46 4.24
N THR A 22 -30.94 -23.48 5.36
CA THR A 22 -31.49 -23.83 6.68
C THR A 22 -32.56 -22.84 7.14
N LEU A 23 -32.34 -21.53 6.95
CA LEU A 23 -33.33 -20.50 7.27
C LEU A 23 -34.60 -20.64 6.43
N ILE A 24 -34.48 -20.92 5.13
CA ILE A 24 -35.63 -21.14 4.24
C ILE A 24 -36.46 -22.35 4.71
N VAL A 25 -35.80 -23.46 5.04
CA VAL A 25 -36.46 -24.69 5.52
C VAL A 25 -37.18 -24.46 6.86
N TRP A 26 -36.56 -23.68 7.75
CA TRP A 26 -37.08 -23.45 9.11
C TRP A 26 -38.20 -22.40 9.16
N LEU A 27 -38.00 -21.24 8.56
CA LEU A 27 -38.95 -20.11 8.62
C LEU A 27 -40.11 -20.28 7.64
N ARG A 28 -39.82 -20.86 6.46
CA ARG A 28 -40.76 -21.02 5.34
C ARG A 28 -41.47 -19.70 4.96
N VAL A 29 -42.46 -19.79 4.08
CA VAL A 29 -43.25 -18.61 3.63
C VAL A 29 -44.03 -17.95 4.78
N ARG A 30 -44.33 -18.71 5.85
CA ARG A 30 -45.09 -18.20 7.01
C ARG A 30 -44.38 -17.07 7.77
N ARG A 31 -43.05 -16.98 7.67
CA ARG A 31 -42.24 -15.91 8.27
C ARG A 31 -41.39 -15.20 7.21
N ALA A 32 -41.98 -14.94 6.04
CA ALA A 32 -41.29 -14.33 4.90
C ALA A 32 -40.57 -13.02 5.25
N ALA A 33 -41.20 -12.14 6.04
CA ALA A 33 -40.57 -10.88 6.45
C ALA A 33 -39.29 -11.09 7.28
N THR A 34 -39.33 -12.00 8.27
CA THR A 34 -38.14 -12.35 9.07
C THR A 34 -37.05 -12.98 8.19
N LEU A 35 -37.43 -13.86 7.27
CA LEU A 35 -36.49 -14.49 6.35
C LEU A 35 -35.76 -13.45 5.48
N VAL A 36 -36.48 -12.46 4.95
CA VAL A 36 -35.87 -11.37 4.16
C VAL A 36 -34.88 -10.57 5.01
N LEU A 37 -35.27 -10.16 6.22
CA LEU A 37 -34.40 -9.38 7.11
C LEU A 37 -33.12 -10.14 7.48
N LEU A 38 -33.23 -11.41 7.84
CA LEU A 38 -32.07 -12.24 8.17
C LEU A 38 -31.17 -12.48 6.97
N THR A 39 -31.75 -12.78 5.81
CA THR A 39 -30.99 -12.97 4.56
C THR A 39 -30.22 -11.71 4.19
N HIS A 40 -30.86 -10.54 4.31
CA HIS A 40 -30.24 -9.26 4.03
C HIS A 40 -29.09 -8.95 5.01
N GLY A 41 -29.30 -9.17 6.32
CA GLY A 41 -28.24 -9.03 7.31
C GLY A 41 -27.07 -9.99 7.05
N MET A 42 -27.35 -11.24 6.71
CA MET A 42 -26.34 -12.25 6.40
C MET A 42 -25.55 -11.90 5.13
N LEU A 43 -26.20 -11.28 4.13
CA LEU A 43 -25.53 -10.78 2.93
C LEU A 43 -24.55 -9.65 3.27
N TRP A 44 -24.94 -8.71 4.11
CA TRP A 44 -24.06 -7.64 4.58
C TRP A 44 -22.88 -8.18 5.42
N MET A 45 -23.12 -9.21 6.23
CA MET A 45 -22.05 -9.89 6.98
C MET A 45 -21.07 -10.61 6.04
N LEU A 46 -21.55 -11.34 5.04
CA LEU A 46 -20.70 -11.96 4.01
C LEU A 46 -19.86 -10.90 3.28
N TYR A 47 -20.49 -9.80 2.88
CA TYR A 47 -19.82 -8.70 2.20
C TYR A 47 -18.71 -8.07 3.08
N GLY A 48 -19.05 -7.67 4.31
CA GLY A 48 -18.15 -6.93 5.18
C GLY A 48 -17.06 -7.78 5.84
N LEU A 49 -17.35 -9.03 6.19
CA LEU A 49 -16.43 -9.89 6.95
C LEU A 49 -15.62 -10.84 6.08
N VAL A 50 -16.10 -11.16 4.88
CA VAL A 50 -15.42 -12.11 4.00
C VAL A 50 -14.93 -11.43 2.73
N LEU A 51 -15.85 -10.82 1.97
CA LEU A 51 -15.51 -10.31 0.63
C LEU A 51 -14.52 -9.14 0.69
N ILE A 52 -14.81 -8.11 1.48
CA ILE A 52 -13.95 -6.91 1.55
C ILE A 52 -12.55 -7.24 2.09
N PRO A 53 -12.39 -7.97 3.22
CA PRO A 53 -11.05 -8.34 3.72
C PRO A 53 -10.26 -9.22 2.75
N ALA A 54 -10.93 -10.12 2.01
CA ALA A 54 -10.27 -10.95 1.01
C ALA A 54 -9.73 -10.12 -0.17
N LEU A 55 -10.46 -9.08 -0.57
CA LEU A 55 -10.11 -8.20 -1.68
C LEU A 55 -9.12 -7.08 -1.30
N ASP A 56 -9.09 -6.66 -0.03
CA ASP A 56 -8.26 -5.52 0.42
C ASP A 56 -6.80 -5.57 -0.06
N PRO A 57 -6.06 -6.69 0.04
CA PRO A 57 -4.68 -6.79 -0.42
C PRO A 57 -4.46 -6.44 -1.91
N TYR A 58 -5.53 -6.48 -2.71
CA TYR A 58 -5.51 -6.23 -4.16
C TYR A 58 -6.16 -4.90 -4.53
N ALA A 59 -7.05 -4.39 -3.68
CA ALA A 59 -7.79 -3.15 -3.88
C ALA A 59 -7.14 -1.95 -3.18
N SER A 60 -6.10 -2.18 -2.36
CA SER A 60 -5.38 -1.14 -1.64
C SER A 60 -3.86 -1.33 -1.68
N ALA A 61 -3.11 -0.46 -1.01
CA ALA A 61 -1.66 -0.58 -0.85
C ALA A 61 -1.26 -1.51 0.32
N SER A 62 -2.19 -2.22 0.98
CA SER A 62 -1.90 -2.92 2.24
C SER A 62 -0.89 -4.05 2.05
N ALA A 63 -1.03 -4.82 0.98
CA ALA A 63 -0.07 -5.87 0.63
C ALA A 63 1.30 -5.30 0.27
N LEU A 64 1.33 -4.17 -0.43
CA LEU A 64 2.57 -3.47 -0.79
C LEU A 64 3.29 -2.97 0.46
N MET A 65 2.59 -2.24 1.33
CA MET A 65 3.17 -1.66 2.54
C MET A 65 3.61 -2.75 3.53
N ARG A 66 2.90 -3.89 3.60
CA ARG A 66 3.37 -5.05 4.36
C ARG A 66 4.68 -5.61 3.80
N ARG A 67 4.81 -5.72 2.47
CA ARG A 67 6.08 -6.14 1.84
C ARG A 67 7.21 -5.16 2.12
N VAL A 68 6.95 -3.85 2.02
CA VAL A 68 7.90 -2.80 2.42
C VAL A 68 8.33 -3.02 3.87
N GLY A 69 7.36 -3.21 4.77
CA GLY A 69 7.58 -3.46 6.18
C GLY A 69 8.50 -4.64 6.46
N THR A 70 8.16 -5.81 5.89
CA THR A 70 8.99 -7.02 5.97
C THR A 70 10.38 -6.82 5.37
N ARG A 71 10.48 -6.07 4.27
CA ARG A 71 11.76 -5.91 3.54
C ARG A 71 12.78 -5.08 4.32
N ILE A 72 12.34 -3.98 4.94
CA ILE A 72 13.25 -3.05 5.62
C ILE A 72 13.48 -3.38 7.10
N GLY A 73 12.61 -4.21 7.68
CA GLY A 73 12.70 -4.61 9.08
C GLY A 73 12.12 -3.59 10.07
N PRO A 74 12.03 -3.94 11.36
CA PRO A 74 11.33 -3.14 12.37
C PRO A 74 12.09 -1.87 12.81
N ASP A 75 13.42 -1.87 12.70
CA ASP A 75 14.28 -0.77 13.16
C ASP A 75 14.52 0.32 12.10
N ALA A 76 13.99 0.11 10.89
CA ALA A 76 14.17 1.03 9.78
C ALA A 76 13.17 2.19 9.82
N GLU A 77 13.64 3.36 9.42
CA GLU A 77 12.82 4.54 9.20
C GLU A 77 12.36 4.59 7.74
N LEU A 78 11.11 4.96 7.50
CA LEU A 78 10.53 5.01 6.15
C LEU A 78 10.12 6.43 5.79
N ALA A 79 10.50 6.85 4.59
CA ALA A 79 9.98 8.04 3.96
C ALA A 79 9.26 7.74 2.64
N LEU A 80 8.44 8.70 2.21
CA LEU A 80 7.62 8.61 1.02
C LEU A 80 7.83 9.81 0.09
N VAL A 81 8.03 9.53 -1.20
CA VAL A 81 8.01 10.53 -2.28
C VAL A 81 7.00 10.12 -3.34
N ALA A 82 6.29 11.10 -3.91
CA ALA A 82 5.25 10.87 -4.93
C ALA A 82 4.20 9.82 -4.49
N TRP A 83 3.89 9.82 -3.19
CA TRP A 83 3.05 8.80 -2.57
C TRP A 83 1.55 9.02 -2.80
N ARG A 84 0.76 7.95 -2.61
CA ARG A 84 -0.70 8.02 -2.51
C ARG A 84 -1.11 7.89 -1.05
N GLU A 85 -2.26 8.44 -0.69
CA GLU A 85 -2.76 8.45 0.69
C GLU A 85 -2.81 7.05 1.33
N GLN A 86 -3.12 6.03 0.52
CA GLN A 86 -3.11 4.64 0.98
C GLN A 86 -1.72 4.15 1.42
N ASN A 87 -0.63 4.59 0.78
CA ASN A 87 0.73 4.23 1.20
C ASN A 87 1.00 4.74 2.62
N LEU A 88 0.60 5.97 2.92
CA LEU A 88 0.78 6.56 4.25
C LEU A 88 -0.12 5.89 5.29
N LEU A 89 -1.41 5.71 4.98
CA LEU A 89 -2.39 5.15 5.91
C LEU A 89 -2.15 3.68 6.25
N GLN A 90 -1.48 2.94 5.37
CA GLN A 90 -1.23 1.50 5.53
C GLN A 90 0.22 1.19 5.90
N ALA A 91 1.02 2.21 6.20
CA ALA A 91 2.35 2.02 6.76
C ALA A 91 2.26 1.36 8.14
N ASP A 92 3.16 0.43 8.42
CA ASP A 92 3.28 -0.28 9.70
C ASP A 92 4.09 0.50 10.75
N ARG A 93 4.58 1.69 10.39
CA ARG A 93 5.42 2.57 11.21
C ARG A 93 5.16 4.04 10.88
N PRO A 94 5.57 4.99 11.75
CA PRO A 94 5.60 6.40 11.39
C PRO A 94 6.42 6.63 10.13
N VAL A 95 5.92 7.52 9.27
CA VAL A 95 6.51 7.80 7.96
C VAL A 95 6.88 9.27 7.88
N ARG A 96 8.07 9.55 7.33
CA ARG A 96 8.45 10.89 6.91
C ARG A 96 7.90 11.20 5.52
N GLU A 97 7.19 12.30 5.37
CA GLU A 97 6.72 12.80 4.08
C GLU A 97 7.28 14.20 3.81
N PHE A 98 7.25 14.60 2.55
CA PHE A 98 7.85 15.85 2.07
C PHE A 98 6.84 16.75 1.34
N GLY A 99 5.57 16.66 1.72
CA GLY A 99 4.45 17.42 1.16
C GLY A 99 3.72 16.67 0.05
N PHE A 100 2.53 16.14 0.36
CA PHE A 100 1.69 15.37 -0.58
C PHE A 100 1.47 16.04 -1.95
N LYS A 101 1.24 17.35 -1.98
CA LYS A 101 0.96 18.12 -3.21
C LYS A 101 2.17 18.86 -3.78
N ARG A 102 3.32 18.78 -3.12
CA ARG A 102 4.52 19.50 -3.59
C ARG A 102 5.05 18.86 -4.87
N PRO A 103 5.63 19.63 -5.80
CA PRO A 103 6.31 19.09 -6.96
C PRO A 103 7.37 18.05 -6.56
N TRP A 104 7.55 17.00 -7.35
CA TRP A 104 8.49 15.93 -7.02
C TRP A 104 9.95 16.40 -6.83
N PRO A 105 10.48 17.36 -7.62
CA PRO A 105 11.83 17.89 -7.38
C PRO A 105 11.99 18.49 -5.99
N GLU A 106 10.98 19.22 -5.49
CA GLU A 106 10.99 19.77 -4.14
C GLU A 106 10.90 18.70 -3.06
N GLN A 107 10.10 17.63 -3.30
CA GLN A 107 10.06 16.50 -2.37
C GLN A 107 11.44 15.84 -2.27
N TRP A 108 12.12 15.64 -3.41
CA TRP A 108 13.47 15.07 -3.45
C TRP A 108 14.53 15.98 -2.83
N HIS A 109 14.38 17.29 -2.98
CA HIS A 109 15.26 18.27 -2.34
C HIS A 109 15.32 18.09 -0.82
N ASP A 110 14.18 17.79 -0.19
CA ASP A 110 14.10 17.54 1.25
C ASP A 110 14.40 16.07 1.60
N ALA A 111 14.00 15.13 0.73
CA ALA A 111 14.16 13.70 0.98
C ALA A 111 15.60 13.22 0.93
N GLY A 112 16.39 13.75 0.01
CA GLY A 112 17.79 13.40 -0.18
C GLY A 112 18.64 13.64 1.07
N PRO A 113 18.69 14.87 1.61
CA PRO A 113 19.38 15.16 2.87
C PRO A 113 18.89 14.30 4.03
N TRP A 114 17.57 14.06 4.13
CA TRP A 114 17.03 13.15 5.15
C TRP A 114 17.58 11.72 5.00
N LEU A 115 17.70 11.18 3.79
CA LEU A 115 18.33 9.87 3.59
C LEU A 115 19.81 9.86 4.01
N ALA A 116 20.54 10.93 3.71
CA ALA A 116 21.97 11.05 3.97
C ALA A 116 22.32 11.11 5.47
N GLU A 117 21.41 11.56 6.33
CA GLU A 117 21.63 11.63 7.78
C GLU A 117 21.78 10.25 8.45
N ALA A 118 21.13 9.20 7.93
CA ALA A 118 21.20 7.85 8.49
C ALA A 118 21.02 6.77 7.39
N PRO A 119 21.98 6.66 6.44
CA PRO A 119 21.79 5.93 5.20
C PRO A 119 21.58 4.41 5.38
N ASP A 120 22.04 3.85 6.48
CA ASP A 120 21.88 2.42 6.80
C ASP A 120 20.51 2.09 7.43
N LYS A 121 19.80 3.11 7.96
CA LYS A 121 18.51 2.94 8.66
C LYS A 121 17.34 3.53 7.90
N ARG A 122 17.57 4.55 7.09
CA ARG A 122 16.53 5.29 6.37
C ARG A 122 16.30 4.69 5.00
N TRP A 123 15.04 4.48 4.70
CA TRP A 123 14.55 3.92 3.45
C TRP A 123 13.51 4.86 2.85
N LEU A 124 13.40 4.81 1.54
CA LEU A 124 12.44 5.63 0.81
C LEU A 124 11.64 4.77 -0.17
N LEU A 125 10.32 4.88 -0.09
CA LEU A 125 9.40 4.33 -1.09
C LEU A 125 8.97 5.46 -2.03
N VAL A 126 9.05 5.20 -3.33
CA VAL A 126 8.76 6.18 -4.37
C VAL A 126 8.05 5.54 -5.56
N LEU A 127 7.25 6.35 -6.25
CA LEU A 127 6.72 6.01 -7.57
C LEU A 127 7.88 5.93 -8.57
N ASP A 128 7.92 4.90 -9.41
CA ASP A 128 9.01 4.75 -10.39
C ASP A 128 9.16 5.95 -11.34
N ASP A 129 8.05 6.51 -11.80
CA ASP A 129 8.03 7.73 -12.62
C ASP A 129 8.64 8.97 -11.93
N ALA A 130 8.71 8.95 -10.61
CA ALA A 130 9.21 10.06 -9.80
C ALA A 130 10.66 9.85 -9.33
N MET A 131 11.39 8.85 -9.82
CA MET A 131 12.74 8.55 -9.35
C MET A 131 13.72 9.71 -9.63
N SER A 132 14.55 10.04 -8.64
CA SER A 132 15.62 11.03 -8.83
C SER A 132 16.80 10.45 -9.61
N PRO A 133 17.43 11.23 -10.52
CA PRO A 133 18.64 10.81 -11.22
C PRO A 133 19.89 10.76 -10.32
N CYS A 134 19.78 11.14 -9.05
CA CYS A 134 20.85 11.00 -8.04
C CYS A 134 20.73 9.73 -7.20
N VAL A 135 19.87 8.79 -7.60
CA VAL A 135 19.76 7.47 -6.98
C VAL A 135 20.56 6.46 -7.80
N ASP A 136 21.40 5.67 -7.13
CA ASP A 136 22.10 4.53 -7.72
C ASP A 136 21.08 3.44 -8.11
N PRO A 137 20.84 3.20 -9.42
CA PRO A 137 19.84 2.24 -9.88
C PRO A 137 20.18 0.80 -9.49
N ALA A 138 21.44 0.48 -9.20
CA ALA A 138 21.84 -0.88 -8.80
C ALA A 138 21.33 -1.28 -7.41
N LYS A 139 20.97 -0.29 -6.57
CA LYS A 139 20.47 -0.50 -5.21
C LYS A 139 18.96 -0.34 -5.08
N VAL A 140 18.28 0.01 -6.17
CA VAL A 140 16.81 0.16 -6.20
C VAL A 140 16.13 -1.21 -6.24
N ILE A 141 15.10 -1.36 -5.43
CA ILE A 141 14.32 -2.58 -5.29
C ILE A 141 12.91 -2.33 -5.83
N ASP A 142 12.50 -3.07 -6.85
CA ASP A 142 11.09 -3.13 -7.23
C ASP A 142 10.31 -3.88 -6.14
N ILE A 143 9.44 -3.18 -5.42
CA ILE A 143 8.69 -3.75 -4.29
C ILE A 143 7.25 -4.14 -4.70
N GLY A 144 6.89 -3.87 -5.96
CA GLY A 144 5.69 -4.32 -6.64
C GLY A 144 4.73 -3.21 -7.03
N VAL A 145 3.54 -3.62 -7.46
CA VAL A 145 2.50 -2.75 -8.01
C VAL A 145 1.33 -2.65 -7.04
N ALA A 146 0.79 -1.44 -6.88
CA ALA A 146 -0.48 -1.18 -6.21
C ALA A 146 -1.16 0.03 -6.86
N ASN A 147 -2.50 -0.01 -7.00
CA ASN A 147 -3.29 1.05 -7.65
C ASN A 147 -2.83 1.40 -9.08
N ARG A 148 -2.35 0.41 -9.84
CA ARG A 148 -1.73 0.56 -11.18
C ARG A 148 -0.44 1.37 -11.22
N ASN A 149 0.12 1.70 -10.06
CA ASN A 149 1.42 2.37 -9.95
C ASN A 149 2.48 1.34 -9.56
N ARG A 150 3.66 1.44 -10.16
CA ARG A 150 4.81 0.63 -9.81
C ARG A 150 5.64 1.37 -8.77
N TRP A 151 5.95 0.67 -7.69
CA TRP A 151 6.60 1.26 -6.54
C TRP A 151 8.00 0.69 -6.36
N GLN A 152 8.93 1.60 -6.10
CA GLN A 152 10.32 1.28 -5.87
C GLN A 152 10.72 1.67 -4.46
N LEU A 153 11.58 0.84 -3.87
CA LEU A 153 12.10 0.98 -2.54
C LEU A 153 13.62 1.09 -2.63
N LEU A 154 14.21 2.06 -1.94
CA LEU A 154 15.65 2.25 -1.93
C LEU A 154 16.17 2.52 -0.51
N PRO A 155 17.33 1.96 -0.13
CA PRO A 155 18.02 2.34 1.10
C PRO A 155 18.67 3.72 0.94
N GLY A 156 18.94 4.42 2.04
CA GLY A 156 19.65 5.70 2.00
C GLY A 156 21.06 5.59 1.41
N THR A 157 21.69 4.41 1.46
CA THR A 157 22.96 4.14 0.77
C THR A 157 22.86 4.17 -0.77
N ALA A 158 21.66 4.22 -1.35
CA ALA A 158 21.45 4.44 -2.77
C ALA A 158 21.44 5.92 -3.17
N TRP A 159 21.33 6.83 -2.21
CA TRP A 159 21.35 8.26 -2.47
C TRP A 159 22.79 8.76 -2.67
N ASP A 160 22.98 9.58 -3.71
CA ASP A 160 24.23 10.32 -3.96
C ASP A 160 24.09 11.80 -3.54
N PRO A 161 24.65 12.21 -2.39
CA PRO A 161 24.58 13.59 -1.93
C PRO A 161 25.37 14.58 -2.80
N GLN A 162 26.45 14.13 -3.46
CA GLN A 162 27.29 14.99 -4.28
C GLN A 162 26.56 15.37 -5.56
N CYS A 163 25.97 14.38 -6.23
CA CYS A 163 25.10 14.56 -7.37
C CYS A 163 23.98 15.59 -7.11
N HIS A 164 23.37 15.53 -5.92
CA HIS A 164 22.32 16.46 -5.56
C HIS A 164 22.84 17.88 -5.35
N ALA A 165 23.98 18.04 -4.66
CA ALA A 165 24.60 19.34 -4.44
C ALA A 165 25.00 20.02 -5.75
N GLU A 166 25.56 19.27 -6.70
CA GLU A 166 25.92 19.77 -8.03
C GLU A 166 24.69 20.26 -8.81
N ARG A 167 23.61 19.47 -8.83
CA ARG A 167 22.37 19.83 -9.53
C ARG A 167 21.62 20.99 -8.90
N ALA A 168 21.63 21.10 -7.57
CA ALA A 168 21.04 22.24 -6.87
C ALA A 168 21.84 23.53 -7.14
N GLY A 169 23.16 23.43 -7.26
CA GLY A 169 24.04 24.53 -7.64
C GLY A 169 23.81 25.01 -9.08
N SER A 170 23.69 24.09 -10.04
CA SER A 170 23.48 24.46 -11.46
C SER A 170 22.17 25.19 -11.70
N THR A 171 21.09 24.80 -11.00
CA THR A 171 19.80 25.50 -11.12
C THR A 171 19.82 26.91 -10.53
N ALA A 172 20.66 27.17 -9.53
CA ALA A 172 20.77 28.50 -8.92
C ALA A 172 21.61 29.49 -9.74
N GLU A 173 22.37 29.00 -10.73
CA GLU A 173 23.23 29.82 -11.59
C GLU A 173 22.55 30.16 -12.94
N GLU A 174 21.45 29.47 -13.29
CA GLU A 174 20.64 29.72 -14.48
C GLU A 174 19.46 30.69 -14.26
N ASP A 175 19.11 30.98 -13.00
CA ASP A 175 18.08 31.97 -12.59
C ASP A 175 18.69 33.36 -12.30
#